data_AF-A0A7C1KHJ2-F1
#
_entry.id   AF-A0A7C1KHJ2-F1
#
_cell.length_a   1.000
_cell.length_b   1.000
_cell.length_c   1.000
_cell.angle_alpha   90.00
_cell.angle_beta   90.00
_cell.angle_gamma   90.00
#
_symmetry.space_group_name_H-M   'P 1'
#
loop_
_entity.id
_entity.type
_entity.pdbx_description
1 polymer ?
#
loop_
_entity_poly.entity_id
_entity_poly.type
_entity_poly.pdbx_seq_one_letter_code
_entity_poly.pdbx_strand_id
1 'polypeptide(L)'
;MLRRWYSYMLMLVGAAFVGGTWSTAQQPIPPSSDTKVPPKLLPGGDPKSPPQGQDLKFLHGHDLKVRPGGEKDFTEKTPRIGVELYHDVARQVVLAISEKGWIAAVPAPSLGSNPQCQWLTAHDLHARKADEKDFTPKTRKYGVEVFHDLALRQLLYICESGSVALAPLPAGLVTDRGPKFLHGFSLAVRRPEQNDFANAPRFGVEIFRDENTPDGLVCIVGESGSIATVPSPSMPAAAPSDQVKNPQTLYGLILRVRTAQEKTFSDTTRRFSVEVYADPNTASGHLLYISQTGALAAAVQKKVDDSKRGVTWLGGMALRARRAGERSFDKATQYNIEVFRDNRSGNLLYICETGSIAVVSQ
;
A
#
# COMPACT_ATOMS: atom_id res chain seq x y z
N MET A 1 15.42 23.85 60.61
CA MET A 1 16.57 23.27 59.87
C MET A 1 17.01 22.00 60.59
N LEU A 2 16.52 20.83 60.19
CA LEU A 2 16.97 19.55 60.73
C LEU A 2 17.48 18.67 59.58
N ARG A 3 18.77 18.35 59.64
CA ARG A 3 19.45 17.39 58.75
C ARG A 3 19.07 15.97 59.17
N ARG A 4 18.63 15.14 58.23
CA ARG A 4 18.60 13.68 58.40
C ARG A 4 19.54 13.04 57.38
N TRP A 5 20.51 12.34 57.93
CA TRP A 5 21.39 11.39 57.28
C TRP A 5 20.63 10.07 57.10
N TYR A 6 20.80 9.39 55.96
CA TYR A 6 20.53 7.96 55.85
C TYR A 6 21.68 7.30 55.10
N SER A 7 22.39 6.43 55.82
CA SER A 7 23.42 5.54 55.32
C SER A 7 22.81 4.18 54.99
N TYR A 8 23.22 3.66 53.82
CA TYR A 8 23.44 2.27 53.42
C TYR A 8 22.53 1.15 53.95
N MET A 9 21.90 0.43 53.00
CA MET A 9 21.89 -1.03 53.03
C MET A 9 21.98 -1.58 51.60
N LEU A 10 23.17 -2.06 51.24
CA LEU A 10 23.46 -2.78 49.99
C LEU A 10 23.22 -4.26 50.26
N MET A 11 22.10 -4.82 49.80
CA MET A 11 21.92 -6.28 49.76
C MET A 11 22.42 -6.81 48.41
N LEU A 12 23.55 -7.51 48.45
CA LEU A 12 24.04 -8.39 47.40
C LEU A 12 23.26 -9.70 47.48
N VAL A 13 22.35 -9.94 46.53
CA VAL A 13 21.77 -11.26 46.27
C VAL A 13 22.45 -11.82 45.04
N GLY A 14 23.33 -12.80 45.25
CA GLY A 14 23.89 -13.62 44.20
C GLY A 14 22.87 -14.66 43.74
N ALA A 15 22.40 -14.54 42.51
CA ALA A 15 21.67 -15.59 41.82
C ALA A 15 22.53 -16.06 40.64
N ALA A 16 23.05 -17.28 40.74
CA ALA A 16 23.74 -17.96 39.66
C ALA A 16 22.72 -18.33 38.57
N PHE A 17 22.79 -17.64 37.43
CA PHE A 17 22.07 -18.06 36.22
C PHE A 17 22.92 -19.08 35.47
N VAL A 18 22.46 -20.33 35.49
CA VAL A 18 22.92 -21.40 34.60
C VAL A 18 22.47 -21.03 33.18
N GLY A 19 23.44 -20.83 32.29
CA GLY A 19 23.22 -20.54 30.88
C GLY A 19 22.56 -21.72 30.16
N GLY A 20 21.27 -21.59 29.88
CA GLY A 20 20.57 -22.39 28.88
C GLY A 20 20.49 -21.60 27.57
N THR A 21 21.39 -21.88 26.64
CA THR A 21 21.32 -21.35 25.26
C THR A 21 20.16 -22.03 24.53
N TRP A 22 18.98 -21.40 24.54
CA TRP A 22 17.90 -21.75 23.61
C TRP A 22 18.22 -21.13 22.24
N SER A 23 19.05 -21.84 21.48
CA SER A 23 19.17 -21.63 20.04
C SER A 23 17.94 -22.24 19.38
N THR A 24 16.90 -21.44 19.12
CA THR A 24 15.85 -21.78 18.16
C THR A 24 16.49 -21.77 16.77
N ALA A 25 17.09 -22.91 16.41
CA ALA A 25 17.47 -23.19 15.04
C ALA A 25 16.21 -23.13 14.18
N GLN A 26 16.04 -22.04 13.42
CA GLN A 26 15.17 -22.03 12.27
C GLN A 26 15.62 -23.21 11.40
N GLN A 27 14.74 -24.19 11.21
CA GLN A 27 15.03 -25.26 10.28
C GLN A 27 15.31 -24.63 8.91
N PRO A 28 16.45 -24.94 8.27
CA PRO A 28 16.72 -24.46 6.93
C PRO A 28 15.56 -24.93 6.03
N ILE A 29 14.86 -23.97 5.44
CA ILE A 29 13.89 -24.23 4.39
C ILE A 29 14.65 -25.03 3.31
N PRO A 30 14.19 -26.22 2.92
CA PRO A 30 14.88 -27.01 1.92
C PRO A 30 15.01 -26.17 0.65
N PRO A 31 16.21 -26.10 0.03
CA PRO A 31 16.36 -25.41 -1.24
C PRO A 31 15.38 -26.03 -2.23
N SER A 32 14.48 -25.23 -2.80
CA SER A 32 13.60 -25.71 -3.85
C SER A 32 14.48 -26.17 -5.01
N SER A 33 14.50 -27.47 -5.26
CA SER A 33 15.37 -28.13 -6.25
C SER A 33 14.94 -27.88 -7.71
N ASP A 34 14.30 -26.75 -7.98
CA ASP A 34 13.83 -26.35 -9.30
C ASP A 34 14.58 -25.07 -9.73
N THR A 35 15.91 -25.14 -9.81
CA THR A 35 16.72 -24.19 -10.62
C THR A 35 16.48 -24.48 -12.11
N LYS A 36 15.22 -24.34 -12.55
CA LYS A 36 14.92 -24.13 -13.95
C LYS A 36 15.36 -22.71 -14.27
N VAL A 37 16.28 -22.62 -15.23
CA VAL A 37 16.62 -21.40 -15.97
C VAL A 37 15.38 -20.51 -16.04
N PRO A 38 15.45 -19.22 -15.65
CA PRO A 38 14.30 -18.33 -15.71
C PRO A 38 13.66 -18.50 -17.08
N PRO A 39 12.35 -18.78 -17.16
CA PRO A 39 11.70 -19.04 -18.44
C PRO A 39 12.05 -17.87 -19.35
N LYS A 40 12.74 -18.18 -20.45
CA LYS A 40 13.01 -17.23 -21.53
C LYS A 40 11.65 -16.62 -21.82
N LEU A 41 11.47 -15.35 -21.48
CA LEU A 41 10.22 -14.63 -21.73
C LEU A 41 9.92 -14.87 -23.20
N LEU A 42 8.85 -15.64 -23.45
CA LEU A 42 8.51 -16.06 -24.80
C LEU A 42 8.41 -14.77 -25.63
N PRO A 43 8.97 -14.74 -26.86
CA PRO A 43 8.73 -13.66 -27.79
C PRO A 43 7.24 -13.75 -28.20
N GLY A 44 6.37 -13.29 -27.31
CA GLY A 44 4.98 -13.01 -27.64
C GLY A 44 5.06 -11.89 -28.66
N GLY A 45 4.71 -12.21 -29.90
CA GLY A 45 4.67 -11.24 -30.99
C GLY A 45 3.98 -9.97 -30.50
N ASP A 46 4.58 -8.82 -30.80
CA ASP A 46 4.18 -7.52 -30.26
C ASP A 46 2.66 -7.44 -30.22
N PRO A 47 2.03 -7.46 -29.02
CA PRO A 47 0.59 -7.32 -28.95
C PRO A 47 0.29 -5.98 -29.62
N LYS A 48 -0.43 -6.04 -30.75
CA LYS A 48 -0.93 -4.84 -31.43
C LYS A 48 -1.48 -3.94 -30.35
N SER A 49 -0.92 -2.74 -30.23
CA SER A 49 -1.24 -1.84 -29.13
C SER A 49 -2.77 -1.76 -29.02
N PRO A 50 -3.36 -2.04 -27.85
CA PRO A 50 -4.79 -1.86 -27.68
C PRO A 50 -5.13 -0.42 -28.08
N PRO A 51 -6.29 -0.19 -28.72
CA PRO A 51 -6.65 1.11 -29.27
C PRO A 51 -6.38 2.21 -28.24
N GLN A 52 -5.51 3.15 -28.61
CA GLN A 52 -5.08 4.23 -27.75
C GLN A 52 -6.27 5.13 -27.42
N GLY A 53 -6.68 5.14 -26.15
CA GLY A 53 -7.22 6.35 -25.51
C GLY A 53 -8.68 6.73 -25.75
N GLN A 54 -9.64 5.81 -25.73
CA GLN A 54 -11.06 6.20 -25.76
C GLN A 54 -11.85 6.05 -24.45
N ASP A 55 -11.28 5.44 -23.41
CA ASP A 55 -12.09 5.08 -22.23
C ASP A 55 -11.66 5.73 -20.91
N LEU A 56 -10.71 6.67 -20.91
CA LEU A 56 -10.36 7.40 -19.69
C LEU A 56 -11.09 8.75 -19.63
N LYS A 57 -11.97 8.90 -18.64
CA LYS A 57 -12.71 10.15 -18.41
C LYS A 57 -12.23 10.82 -17.13
N PHE A 58 -11.73 12.06 -17.23
CA PHE A 58 -11.51 12.89 -16.05
C PHE A 58 -12.84 13.16 -15.34
N LEU A 59 -12.86 13.03 -14.01
CA LEU A 59 -14.03 13.29 -13.18
C LEU A 59 -13.92 14.67 -12.52
N HIS A 60 -13.07 14.78 -11.51
CA HIS A 60 -12.82 15.97 -10.72
C HIS A 60 -11.48 15.84 -9.98
N GLY A 61 -11.09 16.89 -9.27
CA GLY A 61 -9.86 16.89 -8.46
C GLY A 61 -9.98 17.74 -7.22
N HIS A 62 -9.09 17.49 -6.26
CA HIS A 62 -9.09 18.06 -4.92
C HIS A 62 -7.74 18.63 -4.54
N ASP A 63 -7.78 19.74 -3.77
CA ASP A 63 -6.62 20.32 -3.08
C ASP A 63 -6.71 20.00 -1.58
N LEU A 64 -6.22 18.82 -1.19
CA LEU A 64 -6.42 18.28 0.16
C LEU A 64 -5.33 18.78 1.10
N LYS A 65 -5.71 19.40 2.24
CA LYS A 65 -4.77 19.70 3.32
C LYS A 65 -4.36 18.40 4.02
N VAL A 66 -3.08 18.23 4.31
CA VAL A 66 -2.55 17.02 4.94
C VAL A 66 -1.54 17.38 5.99
N ARG A 67 -1.76 16.97 7.24
CA ARG A 67 -0.79 17.26 8.31
C ARG A 67 0.42 16.34 8.24
N PRO A 68 1.60 16.85 8.58
CA PRO A 68 2.71 16.01 8.98
C PRO A 68 2.38 15.15 10.20
N GLY A 69 2.95 13.95 10.26
CA GLY A 69 2.71 13.04 11.38
C GLY A 69 3.09 13.66 12.74
N GLY A 70 2.18 13.60 13.70
CA GLY A 70 2.32 14.17 15.04
C GLY A 70 1.80 15.60 15.21
N GLU A 71 1.39 16.27 14.13
CA GLU A 71 0.70 17.57 14.22
C GLU A 71 -0.79 17.38 14.52
N LYS A 72 -1.34 18.13 15.49
CA LYS A 72 -2.74 17.96 15.95
C LYS A 72 -3.78 18.77 15.18
N ASP A 73 -3.39 19.90 14.62
CA ASP A 73 -4.31 20.87 14.03
C ASP A 73 -3.82 21.33 12.67
N PHE A 74 -4.76 21.68 11.79
CA PHE A 74 -4.41 22.39 10.57
C PHE A 74 -3.93 23.80 10.91
N THR A 75 -2.79 24.16 10.34
CA THR A 75 -2.24 25.51 10.38
C THR A 75 -2.27 26.12 8.97
N GLU A 76 -1.87 27.39 8.85
CA GLU A 76 -1.63 28.02 7.56
C GLU A 76 -0.47 27.37 6.79
N LYS A 77 0.44 26.71 7.51
CA LYS A 77 1.62 26.02 6.95
C LYS A 77 1.34 24.57 6.58
N THR A 78 0.19 24.02 6.95
CA THR A 78 -0.17 22.65 6.58
C THR A 78 -0.16 22.52 5.06
N PRO A 79 0.66 21.60 4.50
CA PRO A 79 0.77 21.44 3.06
C PRO A 79 -0.55 20.97 2.46
N ARG A 80 -0.72 21.25 1.17
CA ARG A 80 -1.80 20.72 0.35
C ARG A 80 -1.24 19.79 -0.71
N ILE A 81 -2.01 18.77 -1.07
CA ILE A 81 -1.66 17.80 -2.09
C ILE A 81 -2.79 17.77 -3.12
N GLY A 82 -2.45 17.98 -4.40
CA GLY A 82 -3.38 17.80 -5.50
C GLY A 82 -3.69 16.32 -5.73
N VAL A 83 -4.97 15.97 -5.86
CA VAL A 83 -5.44 14.61 -6.20
C VAL A 83 -6.47 14.70 -7.31
N GLU A 84 -6.27 13.98 -8.40
CA GLU A 84 -7.19 13.92 -9.54
C GLU A 84 -7.86 12.54 -9.63
N LEU A 85 -9.11 12.52 -10.06
CA LEU A 85 -9.91 11.31 -10.21
C LEU A 85 -10.31 11.09 -11.67
N TYR A 86 -10.15 9.85 -12.12
CA TYR A 86 -10.42 9.41 -13.47
C TYR A 86 -11.27 8.14 -13.46
N HIS A 87 -12.13 7.98 -14.46
CA HIS A 87 -12.89 6.76 -14.71
C HIS A 87 -12.28 6.04 -15.91
N ASP A 88 -11.73 4.85 -15.68
CA ASP A 88 -11.44 3.86 -16.71
C ASP A 88 -12.77 3.14 -17.06
N VAL A 89 -13.45 3.70 -18.07
CA VAL A 89 -14.76 3.25 -18.55
C VAL A 89 -14.70 1.81 -19.06
N ALA A 90 -13.58 1.40 -19.68
CA ALA A 90 -13.42 0.05 -20.24
C ALA A 90 -13.48 -1.03 -19.15
N ARG A 91 -13.00 -0.70 -17.95
CA ARG A 91 -12.88 -1.65 -16.82
C ARG A 91 -13.83 -1.35 -15.68
N GLN A 92 -14.64 -0.28 -15.81
CA GLN A 92 -15.51 0.22 -14.75
C GLN A 92 -14.74 0.41 -13.44
N VAL A 93 -13.62 1.12 -13.52
CA VAL A 93 -12.73 1.42 -12.37
C VAL A 93 -12.54 2.92 -12.25
N VAL A 94 -12.61 3.43 -11.03
CA VAL A 94 -12.16 4.80 -10.73
C VAL A 94 -10.75 4.75 -10.18
N LEU A 95 -9.90 5.61 -10.75
CA LEU A 95 -8.51 5.83 -10.37
C LEU A 95 -8.38 7.18 -9.69
N ALA A 96 -7.74 7.22 -8.52
CA ALA A 96 -7.22 8.45 -7.94
C ALA A 96 -5.71 8.50 -8.20
N ILE A 97 -5.19 9.67 -8.56
CA ILE A 97 -3.76 9.94 -8.72
C ILE A 97 -3.37 11.23 -8.02
N SER A 98 -2.33 11.22 -7.20
CA SER A 98 -1.81 12.44 -6.59
C SER A 98 -0.81 13.17 -7.48
N GLU A 99 -0.54 14.44 -7.16
CA GLU A 99 0.48 15.28 -7.81
C GLU A 99 1.91 14.68 -7.77
N LYS A 100 2.12 13.64 -6.95
CA LYS A 100 3.38 12.90 -6.80
C LYS A 100 3.37 11.54 -7.52
N GLY A 101 2.28 11.20 -8.21
CA GLY A 101 2.15 9.95 -8.97
C GLY A 101 1.87 8.71 -8.12
N TRP A 102 1.29 8.88 -6.93
CA TRP A 102 0.70 7.78 -6.18
C TRP A 102 -0.70 7.49 -6.69
N ILE A 103 -1.06 6.22 -6.80
CA ILE A 103 -2.34 5.79 -7.38
C ILE A 103 -3.14 4.92 -6.42
N ALA A 104 -4.45 5.05 -6.47
CA ALA A 104 -5.43 4.15 -5.87
C ALA A 104 -6.51 3.81 -6.90
N ALA A 105 -7.13 2.64 -6.75
CA ALA A 105 -8.12 2.15 -7.70
C ALA A 105 -9.26 1.45 -6.95
N VAL A 106 -10.50 1.70 -7.36
CA VAL A 106 -11.70 1.01 -6.85
C VAL A 106 -12.67 0.71 -7.99
N PRO A 107 -13.55 -0.30 -7.86
CA PRO A 107 -14.68 -0.46 -8.78
C PRO A 107 -15.46 0.86 -8.88
N ALA A 108 -15.86 1.24 -10.08
CA ALA A 108 -16.54 2.50 -10.31
C ALA A 108 -17.90 2.53 -9.58
N PRO A 109 -18.10 3.44 -8.60
CA PRO A 109 -19.40 3.60 -7.97
C PRO A 109 -20.33 4.42 -8.88
N SER A 110 -21.62 4.48 -8.52
CA SER A 110 -22.52 5.48 -9.07
C SER A 110 -22.07 6.89 -8.64
N LEU A 111 -21.74 7.73 -9.62
CA LEU A 111 -21.26 9.08 -9.36
C LEU A 111 -22.41 10.00 -8.90
N GLY A 112 -22.20 10.71 -7.80
CA GLY A 112 -22.99 11.84 -7.34
C GLY A 112 -22.66 13.13 -8.12
N SER A 113 -23.48 14.15 -7.93
CA SER A 113 -23.35 15.45 -8.62
C SER A 113 -22.45 16.46 -7.90
N ASN A 114 -22.05 16.20 -6.65
CA ASN A 114 -21.25 17.14 -5.86
C ASN A 114 -19.77 16.73 -5.87
N PRO A 115 -18.88 17.42 -6.62
CA PRO A 115 -17.46 17.07 -6.72
C PRO A 115 -16.63 17.49 -5.50
N GLN A 116 -17.24 17.96 -4.41
CA GLN A 116 -16.53 18.40 -3.22
C GLN A 116 -16.07 17.22 -2.36
N CYS A 117 -15.02 17.48 -1.57
CA CYS A 117 -14.55 16.59 -0.52
C CYS A 117 -14.84 17.19 0.85
N GLN A 118 -15.32 16.38 1.79
CA GLN A 118 -15.51 16.77 3.19
C GLN A 118 -14.44 16.12 4.06
N TRP A 119 -13.67 16.90 4.80
CA TRP A 119 -12.76 16.35 5.81
C TRP A 119 -13.55 15.71 6.95
N LEU A 120 -13.12 14.53 7.40
CA LEU A 120 -13.81 13.75 8.43
C LEU A 120 -12.97 13.63 9.71
N THR A 121 -11.77 13.08 9.56
CA THR A 121 -10.87 12.76 10.68
C THR A 121 -9.44 12.59 10.17
N ALA A 122 -8.52 12.26 11.08
CA ALA A 122 -7.15 11.97 10.74
C ALA A 122 -6.52 10.94 11.66
N HIS A 123 -5.44 10.35 11.15
CA HIS A 123 -4.70 9.28 11.76
C HIS A 123 -3.22 9.61 11.79
N ASP A 124 -2.57 9.36 12.93
CA ASP A 124 -1.11 9.28 13.04
C ASP A 124 -0.70 7.82 12.99
N LEU A 125 -0.35 7.34 11.80
CA LEU A 125 0.02 5.94 11.60
C LEU A 125 1.53 5.77 11.79
N HIS A 126 1.92 4.91 12.72
CA HIS A 126 3.32 4.55 12.92
C HIS A 126 3.73 3.53 11.86
N ALA A 127 4.94 3.67 11.33
CA ALA A 127 5.53 2.69 10.41
C ALA A 127 6.96 2.38 10.86
N ARG A 128 7.21 1.13 11.27
CA ARG A 128 8.56 0.69 11.59
C ARG A 128 9.35 0.51 10.31
N LYS A 129 10.67 0.64 10.42
CA LYS A 129 11.57 0.11 9.39
C LYS A 129 11.57 -1.41 9.42
N ALA A 130 11.96 -2.04 8.31
CA ALA A 130 12.06 -3.50 8.22
C ALA A 130 12.93 -4.15 9.31
N ASP A 131 13.95 -3.44 9.82
CA ASP A 131 14.87 -3.88 10.87
C ASP A 131 14.46 -3.44 12.28
N GLU A 132 13.39 -2.66 12.43
CA GLU A 132 12.89 -2.16 13.71
C GLU A 132 11.88 -3.15 14.32
N LYS A 133 12.26 -3.76 15.44
CA LYS A 133 11.45 -4.80 16.10
C LYS A 133 10.21 -4.24 16.81
N ASP A 134 10.35 -3.12 17.49
CA ASP A 134 9.32 -2.55 18.37
C ASP A 134 9.08 -1.08 18.00
N PHE A 135 7.88 -0.56 18.28
CA PHE A 135 7.65 0.88 18.17
C PHE A 135 8.49 1.62 19.22
N THR A 136 9.24 2.60 18.76
CA THR A 136 10.08 3.49 19.56
C THR A 136 9.61 4.94 19.40
N PRO A 137 10.04 5.87 20.27
CA PRO A 137 9.82 7.30 20.04
C PRO A 137 10.41 7.83 18.73
N LYS A 138 11.31 7.06 18.09
CA LYS A 138 11.94 7.39 16.80
C LYS A 138 11.24 6.74 15.61
N THR A 139 10.29 5.82 15.82
CA THR A 139 9.50 5.24 14.73
C THR A 139 8.84 6.38 13.97
N ARG A 140 8.89 6.32 12.63
CA ARG A 140 8.26 7.33 11.79
C ARG A 140 6.75 7.29 12.00
N LYS A 141 6.16 8.48 12.18
CA LYS A 141 4.72 8.70 12.11
C LYS A 141 4.38 9.34 10.77
N TYR A 142 3.30 8.87 10.16
CA TYR A 142 2.71 9.44 8.96
C TYR A 142 1.36 10.03 9.31
N GLY A 143 1.18 11.31 9.01
CA GLY A 143 -0.14 11.95 9.07
C GLY A 143 -0.96 11.49 7.87
N VAL A 144 -2.15 10.94 8.14
CA VAL A 144 -3.11 10.48 7.12
C VAL A 144 -4.44 11.15 7.40
N GLU A 145 -4.91 11.95 6.45
CA GLU A 145 -6.22 12.59 6.54
C GLU A 145 -7.26 11.74 5.81
N VAL A 146 -8.48 11.72 6.35
CA VAL A 146 -9.61 10.98 5.80
C VAL A 146 -10.67 11.97 5.35
N PHE A 147 -11.03 11.90 4.09
CA PHE A 147 -12.08 12.71 3.48
C PHE A 147 -13.21 11.83 2.95
N HIS A 148 -14.41 12.39 2.88
CA HIS A 148 -15.53 11.85 2.12
C HIS A 148 -15.61 12.58 0.78
N ASP A 149 -15.31 11.87 -0.30
CA ASP A 149 -15.56 12.37 -1.66
C ASP A 149 -17.06 12.23 -1.95
N LEU A 150 -17.76 13.37 -2.03
CA LEU A 150 -19.22 13.40 -2.15
C LEU A 150 -19.72 12.94 -3.53
N ALA A 151 -18.86 13.00 -4.55
CA ALA A 151 -19.18 12.52 -5.89
C ALA A 151 -18.98 10.99 -5.97
N LEU A 152 -17.88 10.47 -5.45
CA LEU A 152 -17.66 9.02 -5.45
C LEU A 152 -18.48 8.28 -4.38
N ARG A 153 -18.90 8.97 -3.31
CA ARG A 153 -19.44 8.36 -2.09
C ARG A 153 -18.48 7.31 -1.52
N GLN A 154 -17.19 7.65 -1.53
CA GLN A 154 -16.09 6.84 -1.03
C GLN A 154 -15.32 7.65 0.01
N LEU A 155 -14.65 6.94 0.91
CA LEU A 155 -13.60 7.52 1.73
C LEU A 155 -12.33 7.66 0.88
N LEU A 156 -11.68 8.80 1.00
CA LEU A 156 -10.40 9.13 0.40
C LEU A 156 -9.40 9.36 1.52
N TYR A 157 -8.45 8.44 1.65
CA TYR A 157 -7.32 8.55 2.55
C TYR A 157 -6.15 9.18 1.80
N ILE A 158 -5.49 10.16 2.41
CA ILE A 158 -4.30 10.81 1.85
C ILE A 158 -3.22 10.96 2.92
N CYS A 159 -2.05 10.40 2.64
CA CYS A 159 -0.87 10.46 3.49
C CYS A 159 -0.03 11.71 3.18
N GLU A 160 0.72 12.24 4.15
CA GLU A 160 1.66 13.36 3.95
C GLU A 160 2.70 13.09 2.84
N SER A 161 2.99 11.81 2.58
CA SER A 161 3.85 11.35 1.48
C SER A 161 3.25 11.66 0.10
N GLY A 162 1.95 11.93 0.03
CA GLY A 162 1.13 12.02 -1.17
C GLY A 162 0.53 10.69 -1.62
N SER A 163 0.73 9.60 -0.86
CA SER A 163 0.07 8.33 -1.11
C SER A 163 -1.44 8.44 -0.87
N VAL A 164 -2.22 7.88 -1.79
CA VAL A 164 -3.69 7.90 -1.78
C VAL A 164 -4.23 6.49 -1.59
N ALA A 165 -5.35 6.34 -0.90
CA ALA A 165 -6.13 5.11 -0.86
C ALA A 165 -7.63 5.44 -0.88
N LEU A 166 -8.43 4.54 -1.44
CA LEU A 166 -9.88 4.69 -1.55
C LEU A 166 -10.56 3.52 -0.85
N ALA A 167 -11.64 3.79 -0.12
CA ALA A 167 -12.38 2.78 0.61
C ALA A 167 -13.89 3.03 0.56
N PRO A 168 -14.72 1.97 0.64
CA PRO A 168 -16.17 2.11 0.75
C PRO A 168 -16.56 3.00 1.93
N LEU A 169 -17.60 3.82 1.76
CA LEU A 169 -18.21 4.59 2.84
C LEU A 169 -19.14 3.68 3.67
N PRO A 170 -18.81 3.37 4.94
CA PRO A 170 -19.67 2.52 5.76
C PRO A 170 -20.90 3.28 6.27
N ALA A 171 -22.01 2.58 6.48
CA ALA A 171 -23.28 3.20 6.90
C ALA A 171 -23.25 3.80 8.33
N GLY A 172 -22.35 3.29 9.19
CA GLY A 172 -22.20 3.74 10.58
C GLY A 172 -20.87 4.43 10.85
N LEU A 173 -20.34 5.17 9.87
CA LEU A 173 -19.11 5.93 10.04
C LEU A 173 -19.18 6.86 11.26
N VAL A 174 -18.17 6.78 12.12
CA VAL A 174 -17.90 7.77 13.18
C VAL A 174 -16.60 8.52 12.87
N THR A 175 -16.23 9.56 13.62
CA THR A 175 -15.03 10.36 13.33
C THR A 175 -14.15 10.63 14.55
N ASP A 176 -14.58 10.17 15.72
CA ASP A 176 -13.96 10.40 17.02
C ASP A 176 -13.07 9.24 17.48
N ARG A 177 -12.97 8.16 16.69
CA ARG A 177 -12.12 7.01 16.99
C ARG A 177 -10.81 7.07 16.24
N GLY A 178 -9.81 6.38 16.78
CA GLY A 178 -8.47 6.34 16.21
C GLY A 178 -8.18 5.06 15.42
N PRO A 179 -7.01 5.00 14.79
CA PRO A 179 -6.50 3.78 14.22
C PRO A 179 -6.01 2.85 15.34
N LYS A 180 -6.38 1.58 15.27
CA LYS A 180 -5.90 0.56 16.20
C LYS A 180 -4.89 -0.35 15.52
N PHE A 181 -3.66 -0.35 16.02
CA PHE A 181 -2.63 -1.26 15.54
C PHE A 181 -3.05 -2.72 15.74
N LEU A 182 -2.82 -3.56 14.73
CA LEU A 182 -3.10 -5.00 14.78
C LEU A 182 -1.80 -5.81 14.80
N HIS A 183 -0.99 -5.65 13.76
CA HIS A 183 0.27 -6.36 13.56
C HIS A 183 1.09 -5.68 12.45
N GLY A 184 2.29 -6.18 12.21
CA GLY A 184 3.15 -5.69 11.13
C GLY A 184 4.12 -6.74 10.62
N PHE A 185 4.72 -6.43 9.47
CA PHE A 185 5.58 -7.32 8.71
C PHE A 185 6.83 -6.62 8.22
N SER A 186 7.88 -7.40 8.00
CA SER A 186 9.03 -7.01 7.16
C SER A 186 8.93 -7.79 5.85
N LEU A 187 8.42 -7.14 4.79
CA LEU A 187 8.19 -7.77 3.49
C LEU A 187 9.40 -7.57 2.58
N ALA A 188 9.89 -8.64 1.96
CA ALA A 188 11.01 -8.59 1.04
C ALA A 188 10.51 -8.40 -0.40
N VAL A 189 11.25 -7.68 -1.25
CA VAL A 189 10.88 -7.52 -2.66
C VAL A 189 12.07 -7.78 -3.55
N ARG A 190 12.02 -8.83 -4.36
CA ARG A 190 13.08 -9.12 -5.32
C ARG A 190 13.13 -8.05 -6.39
N ARG A 191 14.32 -7.70 -6.87
CA ARG A 191 14.50 -6.95 -8.12
C ARG A 191 14.22 -7.84 -9.34
N PRO A 192 13.98 -7.28 -10.53
CA PRO A 192 13.58 -8.06 -11.71
C PRO A 192 14.58 -9.17 -12.11
N GLU A 193 15.85 -8.99 -11.77
CA GLU A 193 16.97 -9.89 -12.01
C GLU A 193 17.25 -10.87 -10.86
N GLN A 194 16.62 -10.68 -9.70
CA GLN A 194 16.83 -11.50 -8.51
C GLN A 194 15.90 -12.70 -8.50
N ASN A 195 16.45 -13.89 -8.27
CA ASN A 195 15.68 -15.14 -8.17
C ASN A 195 15.35 -15.52 -6.72
N ASP A 196 16.13 -15.04 -5.76
CA ASP A 196 16.00 -15.32 -4.32
C ASP A 196 15.90 -14.03 -3.47
N PHE A 197 15.61 -14.20 -2.18
CA PHE A 197 15.42 -13.10 -1.24
C PHE A 197 16.66 -12.74 -0.42
N ALA A 198 17.83 -13.37 -0.65
CA ALA A 198 18.99 -13.23 0.23
C ALA A 198 19.47 -11.76 0.33
N ASN A 199 19.38 -11.03 -0.79
CA ASN A 199 19.75 -9.62 -0.90
C ASN A 199 18.58 -8.75 -1.39
N ALA A 200 17.34 -9.21 -1.20
CA ALA A 200 16.16 -8.44 -1.57
C ALA A 200 15.97 -7.29 -0.56
N PRO A 201 15.68 -6.04 -1.01
CA PRO A 201 15.25 -4.98 -0.11
C PRO A 201 14.04 -5.43 0.69
N ARG A 202 13.95 -4.97 1.94
CA ARG A 202 12.84 -5.24 2.85
C ARG A 202 12.18 -3.93 3.24
N PHE A 203 10.88 -3.98 3.44
CA PHE A 203 10.07 -2.84 3.85
C PHE A 203 9.24 -3.22 5.07
N GLY A 204 9.28 -2.37 6.11
CA GLY A 204 8.33 -2.44 7.20
C GLY A 204 6.92 -2.07 6.73
N VAL A 205 5.93 -2.87 7.11
CA VAL A 205 4.51 -2.68 6.78
C VAL A 205 3.70 -2.89 8.03
N GLU A 206 2.88 -1.91 8.40
CA GLU A 206 2.02 -1.96 9.58
C GLU A 206 0.56 -1.99 9.18
N ILE A 207 -0.21 -2.78 9.90
CA ILE A 207 -1.63 -3.03 9.65
C ILE A 207 -2.42 -2.45 10.81
N PHE A 208 -3.30 -1.51 10.50
CA PHE A 208 -4.19 -0.83 11.43
C PHE A 208 -5.64 -1.14 11.07
N ARG A 209 -6.49 -1.25 12.09
CA ARG A 209 -7.94 -1.13 11.94
C ARG A 209 -8.33 0.33 12.06
N ASP A 210 -9.10 0.85 11.12
CA ASP A 210 -9.75 2.15 11.32
C ASP A 210 -11.02 1.94 12.17
N GLU A 211 -10.97 2.28 13.46
CA GLU A 211 -12.10 2.05 14.37
C GLU A 211 -13.29 2.98 14.08
N ASN A 212 -13.13 3.98 13.21
CA ASN A 212 -14.21 4.79 12.69
C ASN A 212 -15.14 4.02 11.74
N THR A 213 -14.65 2.91 11.19
CA THR A 213 -15.38 2.09 10.21
C THR A 213 -15.92 0.83 10.90
N PRO A 214 -17.23 0.75 11.18
CA PRO A 214 -17.80 -0.41 11.88
C PRO A 214 -17.64 -1.71 11.09
N ASP A 215 -17.66 -1.63 9.76
CA ASP A 215 -17.54 -2.76 8.83
C ASP A 215 -16.10 -3.30 8.69
N GLY A 216 -15.15 -2.76 9.48
CA GLY A 216 -13.80 -3.31 9.62
C GLY A 216 -12.86 -2.93 8.48
N LEU A 217 -12.71 -1.65 8.16
CA LEU A 217 -11.67 -1.24 7.22
C LEU A 217 -10.28 -1.45 7.84
N VAL A 218 -9.39 -2.06 7.05
CA VAL A 218 -7.97 -2.15 7.37
C VAL A 218 -7.23 -1.08 6.59
N CYS A 219 -6.46 -0.26 7.31
CA CYS A 219 -5.51 0.69 6.75
C CYS A 219 -4.10 0.12 6.92
N ILE A 220 -3.35 0.08 5.83
CA ILE A 220 -2.01 -0.50 5.78
C ILE A 220 -1.05 0.63 5.42
N VAL A 221 0.04 0.78 6.18
CA VAL A 221 1.06 1.79 5.94
C VAL A 221 2.44 1.15 5.82
N GLY A 222 3.21 1.56 4.82
CA GLY A 222 4.60 1.14 4.64
C GLY A 222 5.58 2.17 5.19
N GLU A 223 6.81 1.75 5.47
CA GLU A 223 7.94 2.64 5.84
C GLU A 223 8.28 3.70 4.77
N SER A 224 7.76 3.54 3.55
CA SER A 224 7.86 4.51 2.44
C SER A 224 6.82 5.63 2.54
N GLY A 225 5.85 5.51 3.45
CA GLY A 225 4.67 6.35 3.54
C GLY A 225 3.57 5.96 2.53
N SER A 226 3.69 4.82 1.85
CA SER A 226 2.59 4.25 1.05
C SER A 226 1.44 3.84 1.95
N ILE A 227 0.21 4.13 1.53
CA ILE A 227 -1.01 3.66 2.21
C ILE A 227 -1.85 2.78 1.28
N ALA A 228 -2.55 1.81 1.87
CA ALA A 228 -3.56 1.01 1.18
C ALA A 228 -4.72 0.73 2.13
N THR A 229 -5.91 0.53 1.56
CA THR A 229 -7.13 0.19 2.31
C THR A 229 -7.76 -1.07 1.74
N VAL A 230 -8.27 -1.95 2.62
CA VAL A 230 -8.99 -3.16 2.21
C VAL A 230 -10.15 -3.43 3.18
N PRO A 231 -11.36 -3.75 2.68
CA PRO A 231 -12.49 -4.13 3.53
C PRO A 231 -12.22 -5.44 4.26
N SER A 232 -12.61 -5.54 5.53
CA SER A 232 -12.45 -6.75 6.33
C SER A 232 -13.67 -6.98 7.24
N PRO A 233 -14.73 -7.62 6.72
CA PRO A 233 -16.00 -7.75 7.44
C PRO A 233 -15.92 -8.59 8.71
N SER A 234 -14.89 -9.44 8.83
CA SER A 234 -14.63 -10.28 10.00
C SER A 234 -13.25 -9.97 10.56
N MET A 235 -13.12 -8.82 11.22
CA MET A 235 -11.88 -8.43 11.86
C MET A 235 -11.55 -9.35 13.04
N PRO A 236 -10.37 -9.98 13.07
CA PRO A 236 -9.87 -10.57 14.29
C PRO A 236 -9.59 -9.46 15.32
N ALA A 237 -9.74 -9.79 16.60
CA ALA A 237 -9.21 -8.94 17.66
C ALA A 237 -7.69 -8.77 17.46
N ALA A 238 -7.12 -7.66 17.92
CA ALA A 238 -5.67 -7.48 17.94
C ALA A 238 -5.05 -8.69 18.65
N ALA A 239 -4.26 -9.47 17.91
CA ALA A 239 -3.63 -10.65 18.47
C ALA A 239 -2.54 -10.21 19.45
N PRO A 240 -2.37 -10.91 20.59
CA PRO A 240 -1.13 -10.83 21.35
C PRO A 240 0.08 -11.01 20.42
N SER A 241 1.19 -10.30 20.68
CA SER A 241 2.33 -10.25 19.77
C SER A 241 2.94 -11.62 19.45
N ASP A 242 2.82 -12.58 20.36
CA ASP A 242 3.28 -13.96 20.23
C ASP A 242 2.39 -14.84 19.34
N GLN A 243 1.19 -14.37 18.98
CA GLN A 243 0.23 -15.08 18.13
C GLN A 243 0.18 -14.56 16.69
N VAL A 244 0.92 -13.49 16.39
CA VAL A 244 1.01 -12.95 15.03
C VAL A 244 1.79 -13.93 14.15
N LYS A 245 1.11 -14.47 13.15
CA LYS A 245 1.70 -15.34 12.12
C LYS A 245 2.49 -14.51 11.12
N ASN A 246 3.62 -15.04 10.66
CA ASN A 246 4.40 -14.46 9.58
C ASN A 246 3.60 -14.40 8.27
N PRO A 247 3.85 -13.41 7.39
CA PRO A 247 3.18 -13.32 6.11
C PRO A 247 3.63 -14.47 5.22
N GLN A 248 2.71 -15.06 4.46
CA GLN A 248 3.03 -16.12 3.52
C GLN A 248 3.43 -15.51 2.18
N THR A 249 4.67 -15.72 1.75
CA THR A 249 5.08 -15.34 0.39
C THR A 249 4.39 -16.26 -0.62
N LEU A 250 3.68 -15.70 -1.60
CA LEU A 250 2.98 -16.48 -2.62
C LEU A 250 3.77 -16.55 -3.92
N TYR A 251 4.02 -15.40 -4.56
CA TYR A 251 4.71 -15.30 -5.85
C TYR A 251 5.15 -13.85 -6.12
N GLY A 252 6.05 -13.71 -7.09
CA GLY A 252 6.49 -12.41 -7.61
C GLY A 252 5.99 -12.19 -9.03
N LEU A 253 5.79 -10.92 -9.38
CA LEU A 253 5.39 -10.43 -10.69
C LEU A 253 6.43 -9.42 -11.18
N ILE A 254 6.71 -9.42 -12.49
CA ILE A 254 7.52 -8.39 -13.14
C ILE A 254 6.62 -7.64 -14.11
N LEU A 255 6.38 -6.37 -13.84
CA LEU A 255 5.48 -5.51 -14.60
C LEU A 255 6.32 -4.52 -15.43
N ARG A 256 6.06 -4.44 -16.74
CA ARG A 256 6.69 -3.46 -17.62
C ARG A 256 5.86 -2.17 -17.60
N VAL A 257 6.50 -1.02 -17.47
CA VAL A 257 5.80 0.26 -17.39
C VAL A 257 6.45 1.26 -18.29
N ARG A 258 5.69 1.72 -19.31
CA ARG A 258 6.16 2.75 -20.24
C ARG A 258 6.26 4.08 -19.53
N THR A 259 7.26 4.87 -19.91
CA THR A 259 7.28 6.29 -19.55
C THR A 259 6.25 7.07 -20.36
N ALA A 260 5.86 8.27 -19.91
CA ALA A 260 4.94 9.14 -20.65
C ALA A 260 5.31 9.38 -22.14
N GLN A 261 6.59 9.25 -22.49
CA GLN A 261 7.10 9.45 -23.85
C GLN A 261 7.21 8.15 -24.67
N GLU A 262 7.14 6.99 -24.02
CA GLU A 262 7.31 5.70 -24.65
C GLU A 262 5.98 5.18 -25.23
N LYS A 263 5.92 5.05 -26.57
CA LYS A 263 4.70 4.64 -27.29
C LYS A 263 4.49 3.12 -27.28
N THR A 264 5.57 2.35 -27.39
CA THR A 264 5.55 0.88 -27.47
C THR A 264 6.54 0.30 -26.47
N PHE A 265 6.26 -0.91 -25.98
CA PHE A 265 7.25 -1.60 -25.16
C PHE A 265 8.54 -1.85 -25.97
N SER A 266 9.66 -1.72 -25.28
CA SER A 266 11.03 -1.90 -25.79
C SER A 266 11.83 -2.67 -24.74
N ASP A 267 12.96 -3.29 -25.10
CA ASP A 267 13.79 -3.99 -24.12
C ASP A 267 14.30 -3.08 -22.99
N THR A 268 14.33 -1.77 -23.25
CA THR A 268 14.65 -0.72 -22.30
C THR A 268 13.46 -0.23 -21.47
N THR A 269 12.23 -0.69 -21.74
CA THR A 269 11.08 -0.31 -20.90
C THR A 269 11.35 -0.69 -19.46
N ARG A 270 11.08 0.24 -18.54
CA ARG A 270 11.24 0.05 -17.11
C ARG A 270 10.45 -1.18 -16.63
N ARG A 271 11.05 -1.93 -15.72
CA ARG A 271 10.45 -3.10 -15.08
C ARG A 271 10.37 -2.84 -13.59
N PHE A 272 9.21 -3.13 -13.01
CA PHE A 272 8.99 -3.14 -11.57
C PHE A 272 8.67 -4.55 -11.13
N SER A 273 9.42 -5.03 -10.15
CA SER A 273 9.00 -6.21 -9.41
C SER A 273 7.92 -5.87 -8.40
N VAL A 274 6.98 -6.78 -8.24
CA VAL A 274 5.91 -6.76 -7.24
C VAL A 274 5.85 -8.14 -6.59
N GLU A 275 6.05 -8.22 -5.28
CA GLU A 275 5.83 -9.45 -4.52
C GLU A 275 4.41 -9.47 -3.95
N VAL A 276 3.82 -10.66 -3.94
CA VAL A 276 2.47 -10.91 -3.42
C VAL A 276 2.58 -11.79 -2.18
N TYR A 277 2.02 -11.29 -1.09
CA TYR A 277 1.95 -11.98 0.19
C TYR A 277 0.49 -12.24 0.58
N ALA A 278 0.23 -13.33 1.30
CA ALA A 278 -1.01 -13.49 2.05
C ALA A 278 -0.78 -13.10 3.51
N ASP A 279 -1.74 -12.39 4.09
CA ASP A 279 -1.79 -12.09 5.52
C ASP A 279 -2.65 -13.12 6.26
N PRO A 280 -2.05 -14.14 6.90
CA PRO A 280 -2.79 -15.19 7.60
C PRO A 280 -3.41 -14.72 8.93
N ASN A 281 -3.18 -13.47 9.33
CA ASN A 281 -3.78 -12.88 10.53
C ASN A 281 -5.13 -12.23 10.24
N THR A 282 -5.57 -12.19 8.97
CA THR A 282 -6.89 -11.69 8.59
C THR A 282 -7.80 -12.87 8.26
N ALA A 283 -9.08 -12.80 8.66
CA ALA A 283 -10.01 -13.92 8.46
C ALA A 283 -10.23 -14.28 6.98
N SER A 284 -10.11 -13.28 6.11
CA SER A 284 -10.21 -13.36 4.65
C SER A 284 -8.86 -13.59 3.96
N GLY A 285 -7.74 -13.66 4.69
CA GLY A 285 -6.41 -13.95 4.16
C GLY A 285 -5.85 -12.90 3.18
N HIS A 286 -6.13 -11.61 3.39
CA HIS A 286 -5.83 -10.51 2.46
C HIS A 286 -4.51 -10.66 1.68
N LEU A 287 -4.55 -10.31 0.40
CA LEU A 287 -3.37 -10.22 -0.44
C LEU A 287 -2.72 -8.84 -0.28
N LEU A 288 -1.42 -8.83 -0.03
CA LEU A 288 -0.58 -7.65 0.02
C LEU A 288 0.31 -7.65 -1.23
N TYR A 289 0.19 -6.62 -2.05
CA TYR A 289 1.03 -6.37 -3.20
C TYR A 289 2.02 -5.28 -2.82
N ILE A 290 3.31 -5.58 -2.90
CA ILE A 290 4.36 -4.60 -2.60
C ILE A 290 5.35 -4.51 -3.76
N SER A 291 5.54 -3.30 -4.29
CA SER A 291 6.49 -3.05 -5.38
C SER A 291 7.90 -2.84 -4.85
N GLN A 292 8.90 -2.95 -5.73
CA GLN A 292 10.31 -2.73 -5.37
C GLN A 292 10.62 -1.30 -4.89
N THR A 293 9.68 -0.35 -5.03
CA THR A 293 9.79 1.01 -4.50
C THR A 293 9.17 1.16 -3.11
N GLY A 294 8.64 0.06 -2.55
CA GLY A 294 7.91 0.07 -1.28
C GLY A 294 6.48 0.60 -1.41
N ALA A 295 5.92 0.71 -2.61
CA ALA A 295 4.51 1.03 -2.80
C ALA A 295 3.64 -0.18 -2.49
N LEU A 296 2.50 0.07 -1.84
CA LEU A 296 1.61 -0.94 -1.32
C LEU A 296 0.24 -0.87 -1.99
N ALA A 297 -0.34 -2.03 -2.26
CA ALA A 297 -1.76 -2.19 -2.52
C ALA A 297 -2.25 -3.46 -1.79
N ALA A 298 -3.54 -3.49 -1.47
CA ALA A 298 -4.13 -4.65 -0.82
C ALA A 298 -5.44 -5.03 -1.50
N ALA A 299 -5.77 -6.32 -1.44
CA ALA A 299 -6.97 -6.89 -2.01
C ALA A 299 -7.50 -8.00 -1.12
N VAL A 300 -8.81 -8.24 -1.18
CA VAL A 300 -9.40 -9.42 -0.53
C VAL A 300 -8.88 -10.67 -1.25
N GLN A 301 -8.47 -11.69 -0.50
CA GLN A 301 -7.98 -12.92 -1.11
C GLN A 301 -9.11 -13.67 -1.78
N LYS A 302 -8.93 -13.92 -3.07
CA LYS A 302 -9.67 -14.95 -3.81
C LYS A 302 -8.76 -16.15 -3.98
N LYS A 303 -9.35 -17.31 -4.31
CA LYS A 303 -8.59 -18.52 -4.59
C LYS A 303 -7.55 -18.23 -5.67
N VAL A 304 -6.29 -18.44 -5.33
CA VAL A 304 -5.15 -18.29 -6.25
C VAL A 304 -5.01 -19.57 -7.07
N ASP A 305 -4.93 -19.43 -8.39
CA ASP A 305 -4.70 -20.54 -9.32
C ASP A 305 -3.22 -20.60 -9.71
N ASP A 306 -2.46 -21.45 -9.01
CA ASP A 306 -1.01 -21.60 -9.22
C ASP A 306 -0.63 -22.17 -10.60
N SER A 307 -1.60 -22.69 -11.35
CA SER A 307 -1.39 -23.12 -12.74
C SER A 307 -1.30 -21.94 -13.71
N LYS A 308 -1.82 -20.76 -13.36
CA LYS A 308 -1.91 -19.57 -14.23
C LYS A 308 -0.88 -18.51 -13.89
N ARG A 309 0.40 -18.78 -14.20
CA ARG A 309 1.51 -17.88 -13.84
C ARG A 309 1.53 -16.59 -14.67
N GLY A 310 2.19 -15.57 -14.13
CA GLY A 310 2.49 -14.32 -14.82
C GLY A 310 1.32 -13.32 -14.85
N VAL A 311 1.41 -12.36 -15.76
CA VAL A 311 0.40 -11.32 -15.95
C VAL A 311 -0.02 -11.22 -17.40
N THR A 312 -1.25 -10.78 -17.64
CA THR A 312 -1.74 -10.39 -18.96
C THR A 312 -1.83 -8.87 -19.03
N TRP A 313 -1.10 -8.24 -19.94
CA TRP A 313 -1.22 -6.80 -20.19
C TRP A 313 -2.56 -6.50 -20.85
N LEU A 314 -3.31 -5.52 -20.31
CA LEU A 314 -4.62 -5.13 -20.80
C LEU A 314 -4.60 -3.78 -21.51
N GLY A 315 -3.53 -3.01 -21.38
CA GLY A 315 -3.38 -1.67 -21.97
C GLY A 315 -2.70 -0.70 -21.02
N GLY A 316 -2.59 0.55 -21.47
CA GLY A 316 -2.03 1.63 -20.67
C GLY A 316 -2.72 2.95 -20.95
N MET A 317 -2.54 3.89 -20.05
CA MET A 317 -3.20 5.19 -20.04
C MET A 317 -2.27 6.26 -19.48
N ALA A 318 -2.46 7.50 -19.92
CA ALA A 318 -1.75 8.66 -19.41
C ALA A 318 -2.71 9.51 -18.58
N LEU A 319 -2.39 9.70 -17.31
CA LEU A 319 -3.16 10.53 -16.39
C LEU A 319 -2.38 11.82 -16.14
N ARG A 320 -3.08 12.92 -15.93
CA ARG A 320 -2.46 14.17 -15.49
C ARG A 320 -2.82 14.44 -14.04
N ALA A 321 -1.87 14.92 -13.24
CA ALA A 321 -2.13 15.36 -11.88
C ALA A 321 -1.66 16.80 -11.71
N ARG A 322 -2.57 17.69 -11.30
CA ARG A 322 -2.22 19.07 -10.99
C ARG A 322 -1.60 19.13 -9.61
N ARG A 323 -0.71 20.10 -9.42
CA ARG A 323 -0.23 20.46 -8.09
C ARG A 323 -1.32 21.17 -7.32
N ALA A 324 -1.27 21.13 -6.00
CA ALA A 324 -2.21 21.86 -5.17
C ALA A 324 -2.24 23.36 -5.53
N GLY A 325 -3.44 23.91 -5.72
CA GLY A 325 -3.67 25.30 -6.12
C GLY A 325 -3.51 25.58 -7.62
N GLU A 326 -3.06 24.61 -8.43
CA GLU A 326 -3.02 24.73 -9.88
C GLU A 326 -4.39 24.40 -10.48
N ARG A 327 -4.93 25.31 -11.29
CA ARG A 327 -6.25 25.15 -11.92
C ARG A 327 -6.14 24.54 -13.32
N SER A 328 -5.06 24.85 -14.05
CA SER A 328 -4.85 24.42 -15.43
C SER A 328 -4.15 23.06 -15.53
N PHE A 329 -4.56 22.25 -16.50
CA PHE A 329 -3.89 21.01 -16.86
C PHE A 329 -2.64 21.21 -17.72
N ASP A 330 -2.34 22.43 -18.17
CA ASP A 330 -1.16 22.71 -18.99
C ASP A 330 0.15 22.52 -18.22
N LYS A 331 0.09 22.71 -16.90
CA LYS A 331 1.21 22.52 -15.98
C LYS A 331 1.11 21.22 -15.17
N ALA A 332 0.09 20.41 -15.44
CA ALA A 332 -0.08 19.15 -14.73
C ALA A 332 1.02 18.17 -15.13
N THR A 333 1.53 17.43 -14.15
CA THR A 333 2.47 16.35 -14.42
C THR A 333 1.71 15.21 -15.07
N GLN A 334 2.20 14.71 -16.21
CA GLN A 334 1.64 13.52 -16.84
C GLN A 334 2.35 12.28 -16.31
N TYR A 335 1.57 11.27 -15.95
CA TYR A 335 2.00 9.97 -15.47
C TYR A 335 1.44 8.87 -16.36
N ASN A 336 2.29 7.95 -16.79
CA ASN A 336 1.83 6.73 -17.43
C ASN A 336 1.47 5.65 -16.40
N ILE A 337 0.36 4.96 -16.68
CA ILE A 337 -0.14 3.81 -15.93
C ILE A 337 -0.33 2.65 -16.90
N GLU A 338 0.23 1.50 -16.56
CA GLU A 338 -0.05 0.23 -17.25
C GLU A 338 -1.03 -0.60 -16.43
N VAL A 339 -1.91 -1.31 -17.14
CA VAL A 339 -2.93 -2.18 -16.54
C VAL A 339 -2.65 -3.62 -16.89
N PHE A 340 -2.61 -4.46 -15.87
CA PHE A 340 -2.39 -5.89 -15.98
C PHE A 340 -3.52 -6.66 -15.30
N ARG A 341 -3.76 -7.88 -15.77
CA ARG A 341 -4.46 -8.90 -15.00
C ARG A 341 -3.42 -9.82 -14.37
N ASP A 342 -3.47 -9.97 -13.05
CA ASP A 342 -2.77 -11.05 -12.36
C ASP A 342 -3.46 -12.36 -12.72
N ASN A 343 -2.77 -13.24 -13.46
CA ASN A 343 -3.38 -14.45 -14.00
C ASN A 343 -3.73 -15.46 -12.90
N ARG A 344 -3.08 -15.39 -11.72
CA ARG A 344 -3.34 -16.31 -10.61
C ARG A 344 -4.53 -15.89 -9.77
N SER A 345 -4.64 -14.60 -9.45
CA SER A 345 -5.71 -14.08 -8.58
C SER A 345 -6.92 -13.55 -9.36
N GLY A 346 -6.75 -13.23 -10.65
CA GLY A 346 -7.75 -12.56 -11.49
C GLY A 346 -7.84 -11.05 -11.28
N ASN A 347 -7.17 -10.50 -10.26
CA ASN A 347 -7.19 -9.09 -9.90
C ASN A 347 -6.65 -8.20 -11.03
N LEU A 348 -7.18 -6.98 -11.12
CA LEU A 348 -6.59 -5.94 -11.97
C LEU A 348 -5.50 -5.20 -11.20
N LEU A 349 -4.33 -5.07 -11.81
CA LEU A 349 -3.20 -4.32 -11.29
C LEU A 349 -3.01 -3.08 -12.14
N TYR A 350 -3.02 -1.91 -11.52
CA TYR A 350 -2.62 -0.64 -12.12
C TYR A 350 -1.26 -0.29 -11.55
N ILE A 351 -0.29 0.02 -12.41
CA ILE A 351 1.05 0.42 -11.98
C ILE A 351 1.50 1.68 -12.70
N CYS A 352 1.87 2.70 -11.92
CA CYS A 352 2.38 3.97 -12.41
C CYS A 352 3.88 3.88 -12.73
N GLU A 353 4.38 4.72 -13.62
CA GLU A 353 5.83 4.80 -13.95
C GLU A 353 6.73 5.19 -12.76
N THR A 354 6.12 5.68 -11.66
CA THR A 354 6.75 5.94 -10.36
C THR A 354 6.98 4.66 -9.53
N GLY A 355 6.35 3.54 -9.90
CA GLY A 355 6.33 2.29 -9.14
C GLY A 355 5.16 2.20 -8.15
N SER A 356 4.31 3.22 -8.05
CA SER A 356 3.06 3.14 -7.29
C SER A 356 2.13 2.10 -7.92
N ILE A 357 1.52 1.26 -7.08
CA ILE A 357 0.62 0.19 -7.49
C ILE A 357 -0.76 0.36 -6.85
N ALA A 358 -1.81 0.03 -7.59
CA ALA A 358 -3.17 -0.11 -7.08
C ALA A 358 -3.76 -1.43 -7.59
N VAL A 359 -4.62 -2.06 -6.78
CA VAL A 359 -5.22 -3.35 -7.10
C VAL A 359 -6.73 -3.27 -6.95
N VAL A 360 -7.46 -3.81 -7.92
CA VAL A 360 -8.91 -3.95 -7.88
C VAL A 360 -9.26 -5.44 -7.93
N SER A 361 -9.93 -5.92 -6.88
CA SER A 361 -10.48 -7.28 -6.87
C SER A 361 -11.58 -7.41 -7.94
N GLN A 362 -11.47 -8.45 -8.77
CA GLN A 362 -12.44 -8.77 -9.83
C GLN A 362 -13.29 -9.95 -9.43
#